data_AF-A0A9D1NUY3-F1
#
_entry.id   AF-A0A9D1NUY3-F1
#
_cell.length_a   1.000
_cell.length_b   1.000
_cell.length_c   1.000
_cell.angle_alpha   90.00
_cell.angle_beta   90.00
_cell.angle_gamma   90.00
#
_symmetry.space_group_name_H-M   'P 1'
#
loop_
_entity.id
_entity.type
_entity.pdbx_description
1 polymer ?
#
loop_
_entity_poly.entity_id
_entity_poly.type
_entity_poly.pdbx_seq_one_letter_code
_entity_poly.pdbx_strand_id
1 'polypeptide(L)'
;MEGMKKKEIKRKAASFRTRCNVGQYGIIDLFKSCEGCSFKLLRYPLGEDADMGFTLKKDDDIIVFTNTSSRLSREIFTLAHEIGHVVLHMESTVSFIDDSVTISGRSTDEMEKEANYFAACLLMPEDRVREFLDLEINDFKKNGLSAMDIARIMSEFGVSFDMVLNRLESLGKIGCAQKVQLESERNQKRVSNLLRSVGGNSRLNEASKEIDIPHEYIDYAIYNYNHSAVPIETLKKVLECYHLTLEDVNDRIAPHSDEEEDLDDLIGGLED
;
A
#
# COMPACT_ATOMS: atom_id res chain seq x y z
N MET A 1 -26.71 13.85 -6.58
CA MET A 1 -26.06 13.22 -5.40
C MET A 1 -24.64 12.77 -5.72
N GLU A 2 -24.44 11.97 -6.77
CA GLU A 2 -23.12 11.40 -7.12
C GLU A 2 -22.01 12.44 -7.38
N GLY A 3 -22.34 13.56 -8.06
CA GLY A 3 -21.38 14.64 -8.29
C GLY A 3 -20.89 15.34 -7.01
N MET A 4 -21.72 15.42 -5.97
CA MET A 4 -21.31 15.96 -4.67
C MET A 4 -20.36 15.00 -3.94
N LYS A 5 -20.68 13.69 -3.95
CA LYS A 5 -19.83 12.66 -3.33
C LYS A 5 -18.45 12.58 -3.98
N LYS A 6 -18.38 12.57 -5.32
CA LYS A 6 -17.08 12.64 -6.04
C LYS A 6 -16.29 13.90 -5.70
N LYS A 7 -16.95 15.05 -5.55
CA LYS A 7 -16.28 16.30 -5.14
C LYS A 7 -15.72 16.21 -3.73
N GLU A 8 -16.41 15.57 -2.81
CA GLU A 8 -15.92 15.32 -1.45
C GLU A 8 -14.71 14.40 -1.43
N ILE A 9 -14.76 13.27 -2.15
CA ILE A 9 -13.63 12.33 -2.27
C ILE A 9 -12.40 13.04 -2.85
N LYS A 10 -12.58 13.87 -3.89
CA LYS A 10 -11.49 14.71 -4.43
C LYS A 10 -10.87 15.62 -3.37
N ARG A 11 -11.68 16.26 -2.52
CA ARG A 11 -11.19 17.14 -1.44
C ARG A 11 -10.43 16.34 -0.39
N LYS A 12 -10.94 15.20 0.04
CA LYS A 12 -10.26 14.32 1.01
C LYS A 12 -8.92 13.81 0.46
N ALA A 13 -8.88 13.38 -0.80
CA ALA A 13 -7.65 12.97 -1.46
C ALA A 13 -6.64 14.13 -1.57
N ALA A 14 -7.10 15.33 -1.94
CA ALA A 14 -6.25 16.52 -1.97
C ALA A 14 -5.72 16.89 -0.58
N SER A 15 -6.55 16.79 0.45
CA SER A 15 -6.16 17.03 1.85
C SER A 15 -5.08 16.05 2.30
N PHE A 16 -5.26 14.75 2.06
CA PHE A 16 -4.23 13.75 2.35
C PHE A 16 -2.93 14.05 1.59
N ARG A 17 -3.05 14.39 0.31
CA ARG A 17 -1.91 14.72 -0.56
C ARG A 17 -1.05 15.88 -0.03
N THR A 18 -1.60 16.82 0.73
CA THR A 18 -0.80 17.92 1.32
C THR A 18 0.27 17.45 2.30
N ARG A 19 0.11 16.24 2.85
CA ARG A 19 1.08 15.60 3.75
C ARG A 19 2.15 14.82 2.99
N CYS A 20 1.94 14.55 1.70
CA CYS A 20 2.84 13.73 0.92
C CYS A 20 4.03 14.56 0.44
N ASN A 21 5.20 13.91 0.32
CA ASN A 21 6.33 14.48 -0.39
C ASN A 21 6.06 14.44 -1.91
N VAL A 22 5.57 15.55 -2.46
CA VAL A 22 5.21 15.68 -3.87
C VAL A 22 6.39 16.28 -4.65
N GLY A 23 6.71 15.67 -5.80
CA GLY A 23 7.68 16.18 -6.75
C GLY A 23 7.09 17.30 -7.61
N GLN A 24 7.37 17.30 -8.91
CA GLN A 24 6.74 18.26 -9.82
C GLN A 24 5.25 17.92 -10.03
N TYR A 25 4.94 16.65 -10.32
CA TYR A 25 3.53 16.23 -10.47
C TYR A 25 3.14 14.99 -9.66
N GLY A 26 4.04 14.02 -9.47
CA GLY A 26 3.77 12.78 -8.71
C GLY A 26 4.09 12.88 -7.21
N ILE A 27 3.67 11.86 -6.46
CA ILE A 27 4.16 11.63 -5.09
C ILE A 27 5.48 10.87 -5.20
N ILE A 28 6.53 11.36 -4.55
CA ILE A 28 7.88 10.78 -4.62
C ILE A 28 7.92 9.44 -3.87
N ASP A 29 7.36 9.42 -2.66
CA ASP A 29 7.33 8.24 -1.79
C ASP A 29 6.04 8.23 -0.96
N LEU A 30 5.07 7.45 -1.42
CA LEU A 30 3.79 7.32 -0.73
C LEU A 30 3.94 6.54 0.59
N PHE A 31 4.87 5.57 0.66
CA PHE A 31 5.09 4.74 1.84
C PHE A 31 5.57 5.61 3.01
N LYS A 32 6.59 6.46 2.77
CA LYS A 32 7.05 7.43 3.78
C LYS A 32 5.99 8.45 4.17
N SER A 33 5.09 8.79 3.25
CA SER A 33 4.00 9.73 3.54
C SER A 33 2.98 9.17 4.55
N CYS A 34 3.00 7.86 4.82
CA CYS A 34 2.18 7.21 5.84
C CYS A 34 2.77 7.29 7.26
N GLU A 35 4.02 7.74 7.41
CA GLU A 35 4.62 7.95 8.74
C GLU A 35 3.82 9.01 9.52
N GLY A 36 3.43 8.68 10.76
CA GLY A 36 2.63 9.57 11.59
C GLY A 36 1.17 9.76 11.11
N CYS A 37 0.67 8.86 10.26
CA CYS A 37 -0.77 8.72 10.03
C CYS A 37 -1.47 8.08 11.25
N SER A 38 -2.80 8.20 11.29
CA SER A 38 -3.65 7.53 12.29
C SER A 38 -3.71 6.01 12.12
N PHE A 39 -3.11 5.48 11.06
CA PHE A 39 -2.96 4.06 10.80
C PHE A 39 -1.48 3.69 10.72
N LYS A 40 -1.18 2.42 10.97
CA LYS A 40 0.14 1.81 10.86
C LYS A 40 0.22 1.06 9.53
N LEU A 41 1.25 1.35 8.74
CA LEU A 41 1.51 0.66 7.49
C LEU A 41 2.40 -0.56 7.74
N LEU A 42 1.98 -1.73 7.27
CA LEU A 42 2.76 -2.96 7.28
C LEU A 42 2.96 -3.46 5.84
N ARG A 43 4.21 -3.66 5.45
CA ARG A 43 4.59 -4.14 4.12
C ARG A 43 5.32 -5.45 4.27
N TYR A 44 4.82 -6.51 3.62
CA TYR A 44 5.43 -7.85 3.74
C TYR A 44 5.18 -8.70 2.49
N PRO A 45 6.14 -9.54 2.06
CA PRO A 45 5.97 -10.39 0.88
C PRO A 45 5.22 -11.67 1.24
N LEU A 46 3.90 -11.71 1.00
CA LEU A 46 3.06 -12.91 1.23
C LEU A 46 3.00 -13.88 0.03
N GLY A 47 3.76 -13.63 -1.04
CA GLY A 47 3.72 -14.39 -2.28
C GLY A 47 2.75 -13.80 -3.31
N GLU A 48 2.83 -14.28 -4.56
CA GLU A 48 2.07 -13.74 -5.68
C GLU A 48 0.58 -14.11 -5.67
N ASP A 49 0.23 -15.23 -5.01
CA ASP A 49 -1.14 -15.76 -4.93
C ASP A 49 -1.93 -15.22 -3.72
N ALA A 50 -1.29 -14.47 -2.83
CA ALA A 50 -1.92 -13.90 -1.64
C ALA A 50 -2.64 -12.58 -1.94
N ASP A 51 -3.46 -12.13 -0.97
CA ASP A 51 -4.13 -10.84 -1.05
C ASP A 51 -3.14 -9.70 -1.28
N MET A 52 -3.57 -8.72 -2.08
CA MET A 52 -2.75 -7.58 -2.48
C MET A 52 -2.52 -6.58 -1.35
N GLY A 53 -3.49 -6.49 -0.44
CA GLY A 53 -3.52 -5.57 0.68
C GLY A 53 -4.86 -5.66 1.39
N PHE A 54 -4.92 -5.12 2.60
CA PHE A 54 -6.17 -5.00 3.36
C PHE A 54 -6.03 -3.90 4.42
N THR A 55 -7.18 -3.38 4.85
CA THR A 55 -7.26 -2.53 6.05
C THR A 55 -8.01 -3.25 7.15
N LEU A 56 -7.38 -3.33 8.32
CA LEU A 56 -7.92 -3.89 9.55
C LEU A 56 -8.06 -2.78 10.58
N LYS A 57 -9.19 -2.72 11.27
CA LYS A 57 -9.34 -1.96 12.51
C LYS A 57 -9.53 -2.93 13.66
N LYS A 58 -8.71 -2.78 14.70
CA LYS A 58 -8.85 -3.49 15.97
C LYS A 58 -8.70 -2.49 17.11
N ASP A 59 -9.72 -2.39 17.95
CA ASP A 59 -9.80 -1.36 19.00
C ASP A 59 -9.57 0.06 18.40
N ASP A 60 -8.58 0.80 18.93
CA ASP A 60 -8.18 2.11 18.42
C ASP A 60 -7.10 2.04 17.32
N ASP A 61 -6.55 0.86 17.04
CA ASP A 61 -5.49 0.68 16.05
C ASP A 61 -6.06 0.37 14.66
N ILE A 62 -5.53 1.09 13.66
CA ILE A 62 -5.79 0.83 12.24
C ILE A 62 -4.50 0.33 11.60
N ILE A 63 -4.57 -0.84 10.97
CA ILE A 63 -3.45 -1.43 10.24
C ILE A 63 -3.80 -1.47 8.77
N VAL A 64 -2.92 -0.90 7.94
CA VAL A 64 -2.96 -1.03 6.48
C VAL A 64 -1.85 -1.99 6.09
N PHE A 65 -2.22 -3.06 5.40
CA PHE A 65 -1.29 -4.04 4.86
C PHE A 65 -1.13 -3.89 3.35
N THR A 66 0.10 -4.04 2.84
CA THR A 66 0.38 -4.19 1.40
C THR A 66 1.34 -5.32 1.11
N ASN A 67 1.02 -6.13 0.10
CA ASN A 67 1.85 -7.25 -0.33
C ASN A 67 2.98 -6.81 -1.28
N THR A 68 4.21 -6.91 -0.79
CA THR A 68 5.44 -6.50 -1.50
C THR A 68 5.92 -7.51 -2.55
N SER A 69 5.23 -8.64 -2.70
CA SER A 69 5.47 -9.61 -3.78
C SER A 69 4.90 -9.14 -5.13
N SER A 70 4.02 -8.14 -5.11
CA SER A 70 3.46 -7.54 -6.32
C SER A 70 4.37 -6.46 -6.90
N ARG A 71 4.22 -6.14 -8.18
CA ARG A 71 4.94 -5.02 -8.82
C ARG A 71 4.71 -3.73 -8.03
N LEU A 72 5.75 -2.95 -7.82
CA LEU A 72 5.72 -1.72 -7.02
C LEU A 72 4.61 -0.75 -7.44
N SER A 73 4.35 -0.56 -8.74
CA SER A 73 3.25 0.31 -9.19
C SER A 73 1.88 -0.17 -8.72
N ARG A 74 1.70 -1.49 -8.59
CA ARG A 74 0.47 -2.11 -8.09
C ARG A 74 0.38 -1.99 -6.58
N GLU A 75 1.49 -2.21 -5.86
CA GLU A 75 1.60 -1.97 -4.42
C GLU A 75 1.24 -0.51 -4.06
N ILE A 76 1.76 0.48 -4.79
CA ILE A 76 1.44 1.91 -4.61
C ILE A 76 -0.06 2.18 -4.79
N PHE A 77 -0.69 1.57 -5.81
CA PHE A 77 -2.12 1.71 -6.02
C PHE A 77 -2.92 1.06 -4.89
N THR A 78 -2.54 -0.14 -4.47
CA THR A 78 -3.16 -0.82 -3.34
C THR A 78 -3.06 0.05 -2.08
N LEU A 79 -1.88 0.60 -1.77
CA LEU A 79 -1.72 1.50 -0.64
C LEU A 79 -2.66 2.71 -0.73
N ALA A 80 -2.68 3.39 -1.89
CA ALA A 80 -3.56 4.54 -2.10
C ALA A 80 -5.06 4.17 -1.98
N HIS A 81 -5.43 2.95 -2.35
CA HIS A 81 -6.77 2.39 -2.23
C HIS A 81 -7.13 2.12 -0.75
N GLU A 82 -6.25 1.45 0.01
CA GLU A 82 -6.44 1.20 1.44
C GLU A 82 -6.51 2.51 2.25
N ILE A 83 -5.67 3.50 1.93
CA ILE A 83 -5.79 4.87 2.49
C ILE A 83 -7.18 5.45 2.22
N GLY A 84 -7.72 5.21 1.02
CA GLY A 84 -9.09 5.57 0.67
C GLY A 84 -10.11 4.93 1.60
N HIS A 85 -9.95 3.65 1.95
CA HIS A 85 -10.82 3.00 2.94
C HIS A 85 -10.72 3.64 4.32
N VAL A 86 -9.51 3.95 4.79
CA VAL A 86 -9.32 4.61 6.09
C VAL A 86 -10.02 5.98 6.12
N VAL A 87 -9.70 6.84 5.14
CA VAL A 87 -10.13 8.25 5.09
C VAL A 87 -11.63 8.41 4.79
N LEU A 88 -12.23 7.47 4.04
CA LEU A 88 -13.64 7.56 3.66
C LEU A 88 -14.55 6.80 4.64
N HIS A 89 -14.12 5.63 5.12
CA HIS A 89 -15.01 4.65 5.72
C HIS A 89 -14.67 4.27 7.16
N MET A 90 -13.45 4.56 7.64
CA MET A 90 -13.06 4.28 9.03
C MET A 90 -13.14 5.51 9.94
N GLU A 91 -12.75 6.69 9.45
CA GLU A 91 -12.85 7.94 10.23
C GLU A 91 -14.31 8.36 10.51
N SER A 92 -15.29 7.82 9.77
CA SER A 92 -16.71 8.18 9.86
C SER A 92 -17.55 7.21 10.69
N THR A 93 -17.03 6.03 11.06
CA THR A 93 -17.83 4.97 11.67
C THR A 93 -17.67 4.93 13.19
N VAL A 94 -18.19 5.97 13.86
CA VAL A 94 -18.07 6.19 15.31
C VAL A 94 -19.25 5.61 16.11
N SER A 95 -19.94 4.52 15.70
CA SER A 95 -21.05 4.05 16.57
C SER A 95 -21.49 2.59 16.60
N PHE A 96 -21.16 1.70 15.65
CA PHE A 96 -21.78 0.36 15.68
C PHE A 96 -20.93 -0.76 15.06
N ILE A 97 -19.63 -0.82 15.37
CA ILE A 97 -18.77 -1.85 14.81
C ILE A 97 -17.99 -2.57 15.89
N ASP A 98 -18.26 -3.88 15.99
CA ASP A 98 -17.50 -4.94 16.66
C ASP A 98 -15.98 -4.76 16.50
N ASP A 99 -15.20 -4.95 17.57
CA ASP A 99 -13.79 -4.52 17.69
C ASP A 99 -12.81 -5.28 16.78
N SER A 100 -13.29 -6.12 15.87
CA SER A 100 -12.48 -6.81 14.85
C SER A 100 -13.11 -6.71 13.46
N VAL A 101 -12.75 -5.68 12.69
CA VAL A 101 -13.24 -5.54 11.31
C VAL A 101 -12.14 -5.41 10.29
N THR A 102 -12.12 -6.39 9.38
CA THR A 102 -11.40 -6.34 8.11
C THR A 102 -12.31 -5.73 7.05
N ILE A 103 -11.91 -4.60 6.45
CA ILE A 103 -12.73 -3.93 5.43
C ILE A 103 -12.83 -4.76 4.16
N SER A 104 -11.76 -5.43 3.74
CA SER A 104 -11.76 -6.30 2.56
C SER A 104 -12.83 -7.41 2.62
N GLY A 105 -13.26 -7.82 3.82
CA GLY A 105 -14.31 -8.82 4.02
C GLY A 105 -15.75 -8.27 4.07
N ARG A 106 -15.94 -6.95 4.20
CA ARG A 106 -17.26 -6.31 4.37
C ARG A 106 -17.53 -5.18 3.37
N SER A 107 -16.61 -4.92 2.44
CA SER A 107 -16.77 -3.82 1.49
C SER A 107 -17.91 -4.05 0.52
N THR A 108 -18.65 -2.98 0.25
CA THR A 108 -19.68 -2.97 -0.80
C THR A 108 -19.06 -2.50 -2.12
N ASP A 109 -19.66 -2.86 -3.25
CA ASP A 109 -19.24 -2.38 -4.58
C ASP A 109 -19.09 -0.85 -4.64
N GLU A 110 -19.91 -0.11 -3.88
CA GLU A 110 -19.81 1.35 -3.82
C GLU A 110 -18.59 1.82 -3.00
N MET A 111 -18.29 1.18 -1.86
CA MET A 111 -17.09 1.50 -1.07
C MET A 111 -15.81 1.25 -1.87
N GLU A 112 -15.77 0.14 -2.62
CA GLU A 112 -14.67 -0.21 -3.52
C GLU A 112 -14.48 0.80 -4.64
N LYS A 113 -15.58 1.22 -5.29
CA LYS A 113 -15.54 2.29 -6.31
C LYS A 113 -15.04 3.61 -5.73
N GLU A 114 -15.41 3.92 -4.50
CA GLU A 114 -14.99 5.15 -3.82
C GLU A 114 -13.51 5.13 -3.43
N ALA A 115 -13.01 4.02 -2.90
CA ALA A 115 -11.59 3.82 -2.60
C ALA A 115 -10.74 3.88 -3.88
N ASN A 116 -11.18 3.21 -4.97
CA ASN A 116 -10.53 3.30 -6.27
C ASN A 116 -10.52 4.74 -6.82
N TYR A 117 -11.63 5.46 -6.67
CA TYR A 117 -11.71 6.86 -7.10
C TYR A 117 -10.83 7.78 -6.25
N PHE A 118 -10.75 7.54 -4.94
CA PHE A 118 -9.84 8.22 -4.03
C PHE A 118 -8.38 8.00 -4.46
N ALA A 119 -7.97 6.74 -4.67
CA ALA A 119 -6.62 6.39 -5.10
C ALA A 119 -6.25 7.10 -6.42
N ALA A 120 -7.15 7.10 -7.40
CA ALA A 120 -6.95 7.80 -8.66
C ALA A 120 -6.79 9.33 -8.48
N CYS A 121 -7.51 9.92 -7.53
CA CYS A 121 -7.40 11.34 -7.21
C CYS A 121 -6.16 11.69 -6.39
N LEU A 122 -5.73 10.81 -5.49
CA LEU A 122 -4.53 10.96 -4.69
C LEU A 122 -3.28 10.88 -5.57
N LEU A 123 -3.18 9.83 -6.39
CA LEU A 123 -1.99 9.57 -7.21
C LEU A 123 -1.92 10.50 -8.43
N MET A 124 -3.04 10.71 -9.12
CA MET A 124 -3.12 11.52 -10.34
C MET A 124 -4.22 12.60 -10.25
N PRO A 125 -3.99 13.69 -9.48
CA PRO A 125 -4.94 14.81 -9.39
C PRO A 125 -5.25 15.41 -10.76
N GLU A 126 -6.52 15.77 -10.99
CA GLU A 126 -6.97 16.26 -12.30
C GLU A 126 -6.26 17.54 -12.74
N ASP A 127 -5.97 18.44 -11.80
CA ASP A 127 -5.22 19.67 -12.02
C ASP A 127 -3.78 19.36 -12.45
N ARG A 128 -3.09 18.45 -11.75
CA ARG A 128 -1.71 18.04 -12.10
C ARG A 128 -1.64 17.32 -13.44
N VAL A 129 -2.59 16.44 -13.74
CA VAL A 129 -2.66 15.77 -15.05
C VAL A 129 -2.88 16.78 -16.16
N ARG A 130 -3.77 17.76 -15.97
CA ARG A 130 -4.01 18.83 -16.94
C ARG A 130 -2.74 19.67 -17.17
N GLU A 131 -2.09 20.07 -16.09
CA GLU A 131 -0.85 20.84 -16.13
C GLU A 131 0.26 20.09 -16.89
N PHE A 132 0.49 18.81 -16.59
CA PHE A 132 1.46 17.98 -17.31
C PHE A 132 1.16 17.91 -18.81
N LEU A 133 -0.10 17.66 -19.18
CA LEU A 133 -0.48 17.57 -20.59
C LEU A 133 -0.31 18.90 -21.33
N ASP A 134 -0.54 20.03 -20.66
CA ASP A 134 -0.45 21.35 -21.27
C ASP A 134 1.00 21.86 -21.36
N LEU A 135 1.88 21.50 -20.41
CA LEU A 135 3.26 21.99 -20.33
C LEU A 135 4.30 21.03 -20.93
N GLU A 136 4.11 19.71 -20.79
CA GLU A 136 5.13 18.72 -21.12
C GLU A 136 4.87 18.00 -22.47
N ILE A 137 3.62 17.99 -22.94
CA ILE A 137 3.21 17.29 -24.17
C ILE A 137 2.87 18.28 -25.29
N ASN A 138 3.81 18.46 -26.21
CA ASN A 138 3.63 19.32 -27.38
C ASN A 138 2.50 18.84 -28.29
N ASP A 139 1.64 19.78 -28.71
CA ASP A 139 0.56 19.56 -29.68
C ASP A 139 -0.40 18.39 -29.35
N PHE A 140 -0.56 18.02 -28.06
CA PHE A 140 -1.49 16.96 -27.61
C PHE A 140 -2.90 17.11 -28.20
N LYS A 141 -3.41 18.35 -28.28
CA LYS A 141 -4.75 18.65 -28.84
C LYS A 141 -4.89 18.34 -30.33
N LYS A 142 -3.79 18.30 -31.09
CA LYS A 142 -3.78 18.03 -32.53
C LYS A 142 -3.47 16.56 -32.83
N ASN A 143 -2.48 16.00 -32.12
CA ASN A 143 -1.89 14.70 -32.45
C ASN A 143 -2.33 13.57 -31.51
N GLY A 144 -3.01 13.88 -30.41
CA GLY A 144 -3.31 12.91 -29.37
C GLY A 144 -2.07 12.53 -28.55
N LEU A 145 -2.17 11.44 -27.79
CA LEU A 145 -1.06 10.85 -27.02
C LEU A 145 -0.52 9.62 -27.74
N SER A 146 0.79 9.43 -27.62
CA SER A 146 1.49 8.21 -28.00
C SER A 146 1.81 7.36 -26.76
N ALA A 147 2.15 6.08 -26.96
CA ALA A 147 2.62 5.24 -25.84
C ALA A 147 3.87 5.78 -25.13
N MET A 148 4.68 6.59 -25.82
CA MET A 148 5.83 7.29 -25.21
C MET A 148 5.38 8.39 -24.25
N ASP A 149 4.31 9.11 -24.57
CA ASP A 149 3.76 10.14 -23.67
C ASP A 149 3.12 9.50 -22.44
N ILE A 150 2.43 8.37 -22.62
CA ILE A 150 1.92 7.58 -21.49
C ILE A 150 3.06 7.10 -20.60
N ALA A 151 4.19 6.65 -21.16
CA ALA A 151 5.35 6.24 -20.37
C ALA A 151 5.99 7.42 -19.60
N ARG A 152 5.97 8.64 -20.15
CA ARG A 152 6.39 9.85 -19.42
C ARG A 152 5.48 10.14 -18.24
N ILE A 153 4.15 10.14 -18.46
CA ILE A 153 3.16 10.34 -17.39
C ILE A 153 3.31 9.25 -16.32
N MET A 154 3.51 8.00 -16.74
CA MET A 154 3.72 6.87 -15.85
C MET A 154 4.92 7.09 -14.92
N SER A 155 6.05 7.53 -15.49
CA SER A 155 7.27 7.80 -14.71
C SER A 155 7.11 8.99 -13.78
N GLU A 156 6.46 10.06 -14.24
CA GLU A 156 6.31 11.29 -13.48
C GLU A 156 5.33 11.15 -12.30
N PHE A 157 4.23 10.43 -12.50
CA PHE A 157 3.23 10.21 -11.46
C PHE A 157 3.52 8.98 -10.58
N GLY A 158 4.52 8.16 -10.92
CA GLY A 158 4.89 6.96 -10.15
C GLY A 158 3.82 5.86 -10.18
N VAL A 159 3.09 5.73 -11.29
CA VAL A 159 1.94 4.81 -11.43
C VAL A 159 2.20 3.77 -12.52
N SER A 160 1.25 2.85 -12.75
CA SER A 160 1.33 1.90 -13.87
C SER A 160 0.79 2.50 -15.18
N PHE A 161 1.16 1.90 -16.31
CA PHE A 161 0.66 2.31 -17.63
C PHE A 161 -0.88 2.27 -17.68
N ASP A 162 -1.49 1.20 -17.15
CA ASP A 162 -2.94 1.02 -17.13
C ASP A 162 -3.64 2.07 -16.25
N MET A 163 -3.02 2.47 -15.13
CA MET A 163 -3.55 3.53 -14.28
C MET A 163 -3.59 4.87 -15.00
N VAL A 164 -2.56 5.19 -15.78
CA VAL A 164 -2.55 6.41 -16.62
C VAL A 164 -3.69 6.36 -17.63
N LEU A 165 -3.84 5.26 -18.36
CA LEU A 165 -4.92 5.13 -19.35
C LEU A 165 -6.30 5.28 -18.72
N ASN A 166 -6.56 4.55 -17.64
CA ASN A 166 -7.83 4.61 -16.92
C ASN A 166 -8.10 6.02 -16.38
N ARG A 167 -7.08 6.70 -15.86
CA ARG A 167 -7.23 8.06 -15.35
C ARG A 167 -7.54 9.03 -16.47
N LEU A 168 -6.78 9.02 -17.56
CA LEU A 168 -6.98 9.91 -18.69
C LEU A 168 -8.36 9.73 -19.33
N GLU A 169 -8.83 8.48 -19.46
CA GLU A 169 -10.18 8.17 -19.93
C GLU A 169 -11.24 8.72 -18.96
N SER A 170 -11.09 8.48 -17.65
CA SER A 170 -12.03 8.98 -16.63
C SER A 170 -12.13 10.51 -16.58
N LEU A 171 -11.06 11.21 -17.00
CA LEU A 171 -10.99 12.67 -17.09
C LEU A 171 -11.40 13.20 -18.47
N GLY A 172 -11.80 12.33 -19.41
CA GLY A 172 -12.16 12.68 -20.78
C GLY A 172 -11.01 13.27 -21.59
N LYS A 173 -9.75 12.95 -21.24
CA LYS A 173 -8.55 13.37 -21.98
C LYS A 173 -8.27 12.48 -23.18
N ILE A 174 -8.65 11.21 -23.08
CA ILE A 174 -8.62 10.25 -24.18
C ILE A 174 -9.99 9.57 -24.28
N GLY A 175 -10.37 9.16 -25.49
CA GLY A 175 -11.54 8.32 -25.72
C GLY A 175 -11.16 6.84 -25.81
N CYS A 176 -12.17 5.96 -25.80
CA CYS A 176 -12.00 4.50 -25.89
C CYS A 176 -11.15 4.06 -27.09
N ALA A 177 -11.34 4.66 -28.28
CA ALA A 177 -10.55 4.34 -29.46
C ALA A 177 -9.04 4.60 -29.28
N GLN A 178 -8.70 5.73 -28.67
CA GLN A 178 -7.30 6.08 -28.40
C GLN A 178 -6.71 5.20 -27.29
N LYS A 179 -7.50 4.83 -26.27
CA LYS A 179 -7.08 3.88 -25.24
C LYS A 179 -6.68 2.53 -25.86
N VAL A 180 -7.52 1.96 -26.72
CA VAL A 180 -7.24 0.70 -27.42
C VAL A 180 -5.99 0.81 -28.31
N GLN A 181 -5.81 1.95 -28.99
CA GLN A 181 -4.60 2.21 -29.77
C GLN A 181 -3.34 2.20 -28.89
N LEU A 182 -3.38 2.91 -27.75
CA LEU A 182 -2.25 3.01 -26.81
C LEU A 182 -1.90 1.64 -26.18
N GLU A 183 -2.91 0.82 -25.88
CA GLU A 183 -2.71 -0.56 -25.42
C GLU A 183 -2.02 -1.43 -26.48
N SER A 184 -2.42 -1.28 -27.75
CA SER A 184 -1.76 -1.96 -28.87
C SER A 184 -0.30 -1.53 -29.03
N GLU A 185 -0.04 -0.22 -29.00
CA GLU A 185 1.33 0.33 -29.07
C GLU A 185 2.21 -0.16 -27.91
N ARG A 186 1.65 -0.21 -26.69
CA ARG A 186 2.33 -0.75 -25.50
C ARG A 186 2.73 -2.21 -25.71
N ASN A 187 1.83 -3.03 -26.24
CA ASN A 187 2.08 -4.46 -26.45
C ASN A 187 3.17 -4.69 -27.51
N GLN A 188 3.21 -3.85 -28.55
CA GLN A 188 4.26 -3.92 -29.59
C GLN A 188 5.64 -3.53 -29.07
N LYS A 189 5.71 -2.47 -28.24
CA LYS A 189 7.01 -1.91 -27.79
C LYS A 189 7.52 -2.48 -26.47
N ARG A 190 6.66 -3.11 -25.65
CA ARG A 190 6.87 -3.49 -24.24
C ARG A 190 7.12 -2.27 -23.33
N VAL A 191 6.45 -2.22 -22.18
CA VAL A 191 6.53 -1.09 -21.21
C VAL A 191 7.97 -0.80 -20.77
N SER A 192 8.78 -1.84 -20.57
CA SER A 192 10.18 -1.71 -20.15
C SER A 192 11.03 -0.91 -21.15
N ASN A 193 10.78 -1.06 -22.46
CA ASN A 193 11.52 -0.34 -23.49
C ASN A 193 11.08 1.11 -23.59
N LEU A 194 9.77 1.36 -23.42
CA LEU A 194 9.22 2.71 -23.36
C LEU A 194 9.83 3.48 -22.18
N LEU A 195 9.90 2.87 -21.00
CA LEU A 195 10.52 3.46 -19.81
C LEU A 195 11.99 3.80 -20.01
N ARG A 196 12.77 2.86 -20.57
CA ARG A 196 14.19 3.09 -20.87
C ARG A 196 14.36 4.29 -21.80
N SER A 197 13.46 4.46 -22.76
CA SER A 197 13.50 5.53 -23.75
C SER A 197 13.16 6.90 -23.16
N VAL A 198 12.46 6.96 -22.02
CA VAL A 198 12.12 8.21 -21.32
C VAL A 198 12.96 8.45 -20.07
N GLY A 199 13.96 7.59 -19.79
CA GLY A 199 14.78 7.67 -18.58
C GLY A 199 14.02 7.35 -17.28
N GLY A 200 12.88 6.66 -17.38
CA GLY A 200 11.97 6.43 -16.25
C GLY A 200 12.38 5.27 -15.34
N ASN A 201 11.79 5.24 -14.15
CA ASN A 201 12.15 4.29 -13.09
C ASN A 201 11.65 2.87 -13.38
N SER A 202 12.56 1.94 -13.71
CA SER A 202 12.21 0.54 -13.96
C SER A 202 11.66 -0.20 -12.75
N ARG A 203 11.98 0.26 -11.52
CA ARG A 203 11.52 -0.36 -10.26
C ARG A 203 10.01 -0.48 -10.16
N LEU A 204 9.26 0.40 -10.83
CA LEU A 204 7.79 0.35 -10.89
C LEU A 204 7.25 -0.99 -11.41
N ASN A 205 8.03 -1.71 -12.22
CA ASN A 205 7.64 -3.00 -12.81
C ASN A 205 8.19 -4.23 -12.06
N GLU A 206 8.93 -4.02 -10.98
CA GLU A 206 9.55 -5.06 -10.17
C GLU A 206 8.85 -5.14 -8.81
N ALA A 207 8.86 -6.32 -8.20
CA ALA A 207 8.37 -6.49 -6.84
C ALA A 207 9.39 -5.90 -5.86
N SER A 208 8.93 -5.11 -4.89
CA SER A 208 9.82 -4.48 -3.90
C SER A 208 10.43 -5.54 -2.98
N LYS A 209 9.64 -6.55 -2.59
CA LYS A 209 9.98 -7.57 -1.57
C LYS A 209 10.47 -6.96 -0.25
N GLU A 210 10.15 -5.70 -0.01
CA GLU A 210 10.51 -4.99 1.20
C GLU A 210 9.70 -5.56 2.37
N ILE A 211 10.34 -5.62 3.54
CA ILE A 211 9.71 -5.89 4.81
C ILE A 211 9.79 -4.58 5.60
N ASP A 212 8.64 -4.02 5.90
CA ASP A 212 8.51 -2.78 6.66
C ASP A 212 7.40 -2.98 7.68
N ILE A 213 7.83 -3.19 8.92
CA ILE A 213 6.95 -3.47 10.05
C ILE A 213 7.21 -2.38 11.09
N PRO A 214 6.17 -1.70 11.61
CA PRO A 214 6.33 -0.70 12.65
C PRO A 214 7.14 -1.24 13.83
N HIS A 215 8.21 -0.54 14.19
CA HIS A 215 9.18 -1.00 15.19
C HIS A 215 8.55 -1.34 16.54
N GLU A 216 7.45 -0.70 16.93
CA GLU A 216 6.72 -1.02 18.17
C GLU A 216 6.26 -2.48 18.26
N TYR A 217 6.08 -3.17 17.11
CA TYR A 217 5.71 -4.58 17.10
C TYR A 217 6.82 -5.52 17.58
N ILE A 218 8.08 -5.09 17.57
CA ILE A 218 9.18 -5.85 18.18
C ILE A 218 8.99 -5.94 19.70
N ASP A 219 8.49 -4.87 20.32
CA ASP A 219 8.34 -4.77 21.77
C ASP A 219 7.26 -5.73 22.26
N TYR A 220 6.16 -5.86 21.51
CA TYR A 220 5.13 -6.86 21.80
C TYR A 220 5.64 -8.29 21.61
N ALA A 221 6.48 -8.56 20.61
CA ALA A 221 7.05 -9.89 20.40
C ALA A 221 7.97 -10.29 21.57
N ILE A 222 8.85 -9.38 22.01
CA ILE A 222 9.71 -9.57 23.18
C ILE A 222 8.87 -9.74 24.45
N TYR A 223 7.86 -8.89 24.64
CA TYR A 223 6.94 -8.99 25.78
C TYR A 223 6.24 -10.35 25.82
N ASN A 224 5.65 -10.79 24.71
CA ASN A 224 4.95 -12.08 24.64
C ASN A 224 5.89 -13.26 24.88
N TYR A 225 7.14 -13.18 24.42
CA TYR A 225 8.14 -14.21 24.70
C TYR A 225 8.52 -14.26 26.18
N ASN A 226 8.76 -13.10 26.81
CA ASN A 226 9.08 -13.00 28.23
C ASN A 226 7.94 -13.50 29.15
N HIS A 227 6.71 -13.54 28.64
CA HIS A 227 5.53 -14.05 29.34
C HIS A 227 5.10 -15.44 28.85
N SER A 228 5.97 -16.16 28.15
CA SER A 228 5.74 -17.52 27.66
C SER A 228 4.51 -17.68 26.74
N ALA A 229 4.02 -16.58 26.15
CA ALA A 229 2.89 -16.57 25.24
C ALA A 229 3.29 -16.98 23.81
N VAL A 230 4.58 -16.87 23.47
CA VAL A 230 5.15 -17.36 22.21
C VAL A 230 6.50 -18.05 22.45
N PRO A 231 6.84 -19.08 21.67
CA PRO A 231 8.13 -19.74 21.78
C PRO A 231 9.28 -18.87 21.25
N ILE A 232 10.51 -19.15 21.67
CA ILE A 232 11.72 -18.44 21.21
C ILE A 232 11.87 -18.44 19.69
N GLU A 233 11.44 -19.53 19.03
CA GLU A 233 11.46 -19.66 17.56
C GLU A 233 10.54 -18.64 16.87
N THR A 234 9.43 -18.26 17.50
CA THR A 234 8.58 -17.18 17.00
C THR A 234 9.28 -15.83 17.16
N LEU A 235 9.92 -15.57 18.30
CA LEU A 235 10.69 -14.34 18.51
C LEU A 235 11.82 -14.21 17.47
N LYS A 236 12.59 -15.28 17.24
CA LYS A 236 13.65 -15.29 16.21
C LYS A 236 13.12 -14.89 14.83
N LYS A 237 12.01 -15.48 14.39
CA LYS A 237 11.37 -15.14 13.11
C LYS A 237 10.93 -13.68 13.03
N VAL A 238 10.41 -13.13 14.13
CA VAL A 238 10.06 -11.70 14.18
C VAL A 238 11.31 -10.85 14.05
N LEU A 239 12.39 -11.15 14.80
CA LEU A 239 13.65 -10.40 14.73
C LEU A 239 14.27 -10.43 13.32
N GLU A 240 14.20 -11.57 12.63
CA GLU A 240 14.65 -11.71 11.24
C GLU A 240 13.94 -10.72 10.29
N CYS A 241 12.66 -10.40 10.54
CA CYS A 241 11.91 -9.41 9.77
C CYS A 241 12.48 -7.99 9.91
N TYR A 242 13.19 -7.70 11.00
CA TYR A 242 13.89 -6.44 11.26
C TYR A 242 15.39 -6.51 10.96
N HIS A 243 15.88 -7.64 10.42
CA HIS A 243 17.31 -7.93 10.27
C HIS A 243 18.08 -7.90 11.61
N LEU A 244 17.43 -8.33 12.69
CA LEU A 244 17.99 -8.44 14.03
C LEU A 244 18.15 -9.90 14.44
N THR A 245 18.95 -10.12 15.47
CA THR A 245 19.22 -11.40 16.12
C THR A 245 18.87 -11.36 17.60
N LEU A 246 18.89 -12.50 18.28
CA LEU A 246 18.68 -12.55 19.74
C LEU A 246 19.74 -11.77 20.51
N GLU A 247 20.97 -11.68 19.99
CA GLU A 247 22.05 -10.92 20.62
C GLU A 247 21.72 -9.43 20.70
N ASP A 248 21.02 -8.90 19.69
CA ASP A 248 20.64 -7.48 19.60
C ASP A 248 19.57 -7.08 20.63
N VAL A 249 18.89 -8.04 21.24
CA VAL A 249 17.81 -7.81 22.21
C VAL A 249 18.01 -8.57 23.52
N ASN A 250 19.21 -9.09 23.76
CA ASN A 250 19.52 -9.94 24.90
C ASN A 250 19.32 -9.24 26.26
N ASP A 251 19.54 -7.92 26.30
CA ASP A 251 19.30 -7.08 27.48
C ASP A 251 17.79 -6.91 27.82
N ARG A 252 16.91 -7.28 26.88
CA ARG A 252 15.46 -7.15 27.00
C ARG A 252 14.74 -8.49 27.17
N ILE A 253 15.46 -9.60 27.07
CA ILE A 253 14.95 -10.95 27.21
C ILE A 253 15.08 -11.40 28.66
N ALA A 254 14.00 -11.97 29.22
CA ALA A 254 14.06 -12.63 30.51
C ALA A 254 14.95 -13.89 30.41
N PRO A 255 15.84 -14.15 31.38
CA PRO A 255 16.57 -15.41 31.43
C PRO A 255 15.55 -16.53 31.64
N HIS A 256 15.20 -17.24 30.57
CA HIS A 256 14.45 -18.47 30.68
C HIS A 256 15.41 -19.52 31.22
N SER A 257 15.18 -19.97 32.45
CA SER A 257 15.72 -21.26 32.88
C SER A 257 15.04 -22.31 32.00
N ASP A 258 15.83 -23.09 31.28
CA ASP A 258 15.41 -24.38 30.75
C ASP A 258 15.17 -25.35 31.93
N GLU A 259 14.32 -24.96 32.90
CA GLU A 259 13.66 -25.92 33.76
C GLU A 259 12.59 -26.52 32.86
N GLU A 260 12.98 -27.59 32.15
CA GLU A 260 12.03 -28.66 31.84
C GLU A 260 11.24 -28.85 33.13
N GLU A 261 9.96 -28.47 33.16
CA GLU A 261 9.06 -28.91 34.21
C GLU A 261 9.12 -30.44 34.14
N ASP A 262 9.94 -31.02 35.00
CA ASP A 262 10.17 -32.45 35.05
C ASP A 262 8.80 -33.07 35.31
N LEU A 263 8.31 -33.83 34.33
CA LEU A 263 7.02 -34.51 34.46
C LEU A 263 7.00 -35.41 35.71
N ASP A 264 8.18 -35.82 36.20
CA ASP A 264 8.32 -36.56 37.46
C ASP A 264 8.05 -35.70 38.71
N ASP A 265 8.30 -34.37 38.68
CA ASP A 265 7.95 -33.46 39.78
C ASP A 265 6.43 -33.21 39.87
N LEU A 266 5.69 -33.35 38.76
CA LEU A 266 4.23 -33.25 38.72
C LEU A 266 3.53 -34.56 39.14
N ILE A 267 4.21 -35.71 39.00
CA ILE A 267 3.68 -37.05 39.32
C ILE A 267 4.21 -37.57 40.67
N GLY A 268 5.10 -36.81 41.34
CA GLY A 268 5.68 -37.13 42.64
C GLY A 268 4.64 -37.28 43.76
N GLY A 269 4.12 -38.50 43.93
CA GLY A 269 3.39 -38.86 45.14
C GLY A 269 2.28 -39.91 45.02
N LEU A 270 2.37 -40.89 44.12
CA LEU A 270 1.55 -42.10 44.22
C LEU A 270 2.45 -43.35 44.22
N GLU A 271 3.16 -43.54 45.33
CA GLU A 271 3.46 -44.90 45.79
C GLU A 271 2.21 -45.42 46.51
N ASP A 272 1.65 -46.51 46.00
CA ASP A 272 1.02 -47.61 46.76
C ASP A 272 0.92 -48.85 45.87
#